data_AF-A0A1H2JPE0-F1
#
_entry.id   AF-A0A1H2JPE0-F1
#
_cell.length_a   1.000
_cell.length_b   1.000
_cell.length_c   1.000
_cell.angle_alpha   90.00
_cell.angle_beta   90.00
_cell.angle_gamma   90.00
#
_symmetry.space_group_name_H-M   'P 1'
#
loop_
_entity.id
_entity.type
_entity.pdbx_description
1 polymer ?
#
loop_
_entity_poly.entity_id
_entity_poly.type
_entity_poly.pdbx_seq_one_letter_code
_entity_poly.pdbx_strand_id
1 'polypeptide(L)'
;MTDPAHVVPDGFQTPSFETKPLEIQPDEVETGPDIIARPPIPPNDPGTSSREELEMALQRAQLVADDCESLLSAAQRAMEDGAWVSNLADEFSNALGVHSRMAGNVAGACVETIQAALDARGDDELLEVRPR
;
A
#
# COMPACT_ATOMS: atom_id res chain seq x y z
N MET A 1 57.67 3.17 -20.36
CA MET A 1 56.29 3.38 -20.85
C MET A 1 55.38 3.08 -19.68
N THR A 2 55.01 4.12 -18.94
CA THR A 2 54.20 4.07 -17.71
C THR A 2 53.31 5.31 -17.73
N ASP A 3 52.02 5.06 -17.67
CA ASP A 3 50.91 6.00 -17.84
C ASP A 3 50.84 7.02 -16.67
N PRO A 4 50.72 8.34 -16.93
CA PRO A 4 50.56 9.36 -15.89
C PRO A 4 49.08 9.81 -15.78
N ALA A 5 48.15 8.91 -15.47
CA ALA A 5 46.75 9.29 -15.25
C ALA A 5 46.05 8.45 -14.18
N HIS A 6 46.52 8.52 -12.92
CA HIS A 6 45.68 8.21 -11.77
C HIS A 6 46.20 8.89 -10.50
N VAL A 7 45.81 10.15 -10.30
CA VAL A 7 45.78 10.78 -8.99
C VAL A 7 44.36 10.62 -8.49
N VAL A 8 44.15 9.78 -7.47
CA VAL A 8 42.87 9.68 -6.77
C VAL A 8 42.73 10.96 -5.92
N PRO A 9 41.70 11.81 -6.13
CA PRO A 9 41.44 12.91 -5.21
C PRO A 9 40.87 12.33 -3.92
N ASP A 10 41.69 12.34 -2.87
CA ASP A 10 41.26 12.05 -1.50
C ASP A 10 40.42 13.23 -1.02
N GLY A 11 39.10 13.14 -1.21
CA GLY A 11 38.22 14.31 -1.12
C GLY A 11 36.74 13.98 -1.06
N PHE A 12 36.32 13.06 -0.20
CA PHE A 12 34.95 13.05 0.30
C PHE A 12 34.94 13.56 1.74
N GLN A 13 34.76 14.87 1.89
CA GLN A 13 34.41 15.48 3.18
C GLN A 13 32.95 15.12 3.46
N THR A 14 32.71 14.17 4.35
CA THR A 14 31.38 13.98 4.94
C THR A 14 31.06 15.21 5.79
N PRO A 15 29.93 15.91 5.60
CA PRO A 15 29.54 16.97 6.52
C PRO A 15 29.34 16.34 7.91
N SER A 16 30.05 16.85 8.92
CA SER A 16 29.79 16.53 10.33
C SER A 16 28.42 17.09 10.69
N PHE A 17 27.40 16.24 10.65
CA PHE A 17 26.13 16.54 11.29
C PHE A 17 26.29 16.34 12.79
N GLU A 18 26.26 17.44 13.53
CA GLU A 18 26.16 17.44 14.98
C GLU A 18 24.82 16.79 15.37
N THR A 19 24.85 15.52 15.79
CA THR A 19 23.67 14.83 16.29
C THR A 19 23.38 15.32 17.71
N LYS A 20 22.60 16.40 17.84
CA LYS A 20 21.95 16.69 19.12
C LYS A 20 21.04 15.52 19.48
N PRO A 21 21.14 14.93 20.69
CA PRO A 21 20.16 13.96 21.14
C PRO A 21 18.79 14.64 21.19
N LEU A 22 17.81 14.08 20.49
CA LEU A 22 16.41 14.46 20.68
C LEU A 22 16.03 14.06 22.11
N GLU A 23 15.82 15.06 22.99
CA GLU A 23 15.16 14.84 24.27
C GLU A 23 13.75 14.31 23.97
N ILE A 24 13.55 13.03 24.24
CA ILE A 24 12.24 12.38 24.17
C ILE A 24 11.47 12.90 25.38
N GLN A 25 10.59 13.88 25.17
CA GLN A 25 9.56 14.15 26.17
C GLN A 25 8.67 12.90 26.27
N PRO A 26 8.37 12.41 27.48
CA PRO A 26 7.38 11.36 27.65
C PRO A 26 6.01 12.00 27.49
N ASP A 27 5.59 12.22 26.25
CA ASP A 27 4.17 12.41 25.99
C ASP A 27 3.49 11.08 26.28
N GLU A 28 2.53 11.14 27.20
CA GLU A 28 1.66 10.06 27.60
C GLU A 28 1.07 9.41 26.35
N VAL A 29 1.57 8.23 25.98
CA VAL A 29 0.93 7.39 24.99
C VAL A 29 -0.38 6.93 25.62
N GLU A 30 -1.43 7.69 25.34
CA GLU A 30 -2.80 7.32 25.67
C GLU A 30 -3.06 5.98 24.95
N THR A 31 -2.96 4.88 25.70
CA THR A 31 -3.42 3.56 25.30
C THR A 31 -4.95 3.58 25.20
N GLY A 32 -5.45 4.28 24.17
CA GLY A 32 -6.83 4.24 23.70
C GLY A 32 -7.01 3.09 22.71
N PRO A 33 -8.22 2.51 22.61
CA PRO A 33 -8.40 1.11 22.30
C PRO A 33 -8.06 0.76 20.84
N ASP A 34 -7.66 -0.49 20.71
CA ASP A 34 -7.61 -1.36 19.54
C ASP A 34 -8.75 -1.09 18.54
N ILE A 35 -8.57 -0.09 17.67
CA ILE A 35 -9.40 0.10 16.50
C ILE A 35 -8.59 -0.44 15.33
N ILE A 36 -8.63 -1.75 15.13
CA ILE A 36 -8.57 -2.30 13.77
C ILE A 36 -9.75 -1.67 13.06
N ALA A 37 -9.54 -0.46 12.52
CA ALA A 37 -10.54 0.29 11.81
C ALA A 37 -10.96 -0.63 10.67
N ARG A 38 -12.21 -1.10 10.75
CA ARG A 38 -12.83 -1.83 9.65
C ARG A 38 -12.51 -1.03 8.39
N PRO A 39 -11.98 -1.67 7.33
CA PRO A 39 -11.66 -1.00 6.08
C PRO A 39 -12.78 -0.04 5.71
N PRO A 40 -12.49 1.23 5.37
CA PRO A 40 -13.52 2.13 4.89
C PRO A 40 -14.23 1.43 3.71
N ILE A 41 -15.55 1.33 3.81
CA ILE A 41 -16.36 0.79 2.72
C ILE A 41 -16.19 1.75 1.55
N PRO A 42 -15.75 1.27 0.37
CA PRO A 42 -15.61 2.13 -0.80
C PRO A 42 -16.96 2.82 -1.10
N PRO A 43 -16.96 4.11 -1.48
CA PRO A 43 -18.18 4.82 -1.80
C PRO A 43 -18.89 4.12 -2.96
N ASN A 44 -20.19 3.87 -2.80
CA ASN A 44 -21.02 3.29 -3.84
C ASN A 44 -21.25 4.35 -4.94
N ASP A 45 -21.01 4.04 -6.21
CA ASP A 45 -21.28 4.97 -7.32
C ASP A 45 -22.79 5.24 -7.37
N PRO A 46 -23.26 6.49 -7.21
CA PRO A 46 -24.68 6.83 -7.33
C PRO A 46 -25.23 6.72 -8.77
N GLY A 47 -24.51 6.07 -9.67
CA GLY A 47 -24.85 5.92 -11.09
C GLY A 47 -24.32 7.05 -11.97
N THR A 48 -23.46 7.92 -11.45
CA THR A 48 -23.01 9.13 -12.15
C THR A 48 -21.82 8.91 -13.08
N SER A 49 -21.01 7.88 -12.85
CA SER A 49 -19.85 7.58 -13.68
C SER A 49 -20.26 6.90 -14.99
N SER A 50 -19.60 7.23 -16.09
CA SER A 50 -19.77 6.51 -17.36
C SER A 50 -19.15 5.11 -17.30
N ARG A 51 -19.56 4.22 -18.21
CA ARG A 51 -18.98 2.88 -18.33
C ARG A 51 -17.46 2.94 -18.58
N GLU A 52 -17.02 3.80 -19.49
CA GLU A 52 -15.60 3.98 -19.81
C GLU A 52 -14.79 4.45 -18.59
N GLU A 53 -15.34 5.37 -17.79
CA GLU A 53 -14.71 5.80 -16.54
C GLU A 53 -14.57 4.66 -15.52
N LEU A 54 -15.59 3.81 -15.40
CA LEU A 54 -15.55 2.65 -14.51
C LEU A 54 -14.56 1.58 -15.00
N GLU A 55 -14.44 1.34 -16.31
CA GLU A 55 -13.45 0.42 -16.88
C GLU A 55 -12.01 0.94 -16.64
N MET A 56 -11.77 2.25 -16.82
CA MET A 56 -10.49 2.86 -16.48
C MET A 56 -10.20 2.80 -14.97
N ALA A 57 -11.20 3.02 -14.13
CA ALA A 57 -11.06 2.93 -12.69
C ALA A 57 -10.73 1.51 -12.25
N LEU A 58 -11.36 0.49 -12.87
CA LEU A 58 -11.10 -0.92 -12.59
C LEU A 58 -9.66 -1.29 -12.90
N GLN A 59 -9.13 -0.89 -14.07
CA GLN A 59 -7.73 -1.15 -14.43
C GLN A 59 -6.75 -0.53 -13.43
N ARG A 60 -7.02 0.70 -12.99
CA ARG A 60 -6.19 1.37 -11.97
C ARG A 60 -6.30 0.69 -10.62
N ALA A 61 -7.51 0.29 -10.22
CA ALA A 61 -7.75 -0.39 -8.95
C ALA A 61 -7.06 -1.76 -8.90
N GLN A 62 -7.06 -2.52 -10.00
CA GLN A 62 -6.35 -3.79 -10.12
C GLN A 62 -4.84 -3.60 -9.95
N LEU A 63 -4.25 -2.61 -10.63
CA LEU A 63 -2.82 -2.30 -10.48
C LEU A 63 -2.45 -1.97 -9.03
N VAL A 64 -3.25 -1.14 -8.37
CA VAL A 64 -3.02 -0.78 -6.96
C VAL A 64 -3.25 -1.98 -6.03
N ALA A 65 -4.18 -2.88 -6.35
CA ALA A 65 -4.41 -4.09 -5.57
C ALA A 65 -3.20 -5.03 -5.60
N ASP A 66 -2.59 -5.21 -6.77
CA ASP A 66 -1.36 -5.99 -6.93
C ASP A 66 -0.19 -5.36 -6.13
N ASP A 67 -0.08 -4.03 -6.17
CA ASP A 67 0.92 -3.30 -5.37
C ASP A 67 0.68 -3.48 -3.86
N CYS A 68 -0.58 -3.43 -3.41
CA CYS A 68 -0.95 -3.64 -2.00
C CYS A 68 -0.67 -5.07 -1.52
N GLU A 69 -0.81 -6.08 -2.37
CA GLU A 69 -0.51 -7.48 -2.02
C GLU A 69 1.00 -7.67 -1.74
N SER A 70 1.86 -6.98 -2.49
CA SER A 70 3.31 -7.10 -2.38
C SER A 70 3.98 -6.04 -1.48
N LEU A 71 3.22 -5.04 -1.01
CA LEU A 71 3.71 -3.86 -0.29
C LEU A 71 4.64 -4.18 0.90
N LEU A 72 4.33 -5.24 1.65
CA LEU A 72 5.04 -5.60 2.87
C LEU A 72 5.94 -6.83 2.72
N SER A 73 6.04 -7.41 1.51
CA SER A 73 6.78 -8.67 1.29
C SER A 73 8.27 -8.55 1.60
N ALA A 74 8.89 -7.41 1.32
CA ALA A 74 10.31 -7.20 1.63
C ALA A 74 10.56 -7.19 3.14
N ALA A 75 9.68 -6.56 3.91
CA ALA A 75 9.78 -6.53 5.37
C ALA A 75 9.53 -7.92 5.97
N GLN A 76 8.53 -8.66 5.48
CA GLN A 76 8.26 -10.03 5.91
C GLN A 76 9.46 -10.93 5.66
N ARG A 77 10.05 -10.86 4.46
CA ARG A 77 11.24 -11.63 4.11
C ARG A 77 12.43 -11.29 5.00
N ALA A 78 12.66 -10.01 5.30
CA ALA A 78 13.74 -9.61 6.20
C ALA A 78 13.55 -10.19 7.62
N MET A 79 12.30 -10.25 8.11
CA MET A 79 11.98 -10.86 9.40
C MET A 79 12.18 -12.38 9.37
N GLU A 80 11.77 -13.06 8.30
CA GLU A 80 11.98 -14.50 8.07
C GLU A 80 13.46 -14.88 7.98
N ASP A 81 14.27 -14.02 7.34
CA ASP A 81 15.72 -14.19 7.22
C ASP A 81 16.46 -13.90 8.55
N GLY A 82 15.74 -13.53 9.62
CA GLY A 82 16.30 -13.33 10.95
C GLY A 82 17.05 -12.01 11.10
N ALA A 83 16.71 -10.97 10.33
CA ALA A 83 17.32 -9.65 10.45
C ALA A 83 17.13 -9.04 11.86
N TRP A 84 16.12 -9.50 12.60
CA TRP A 84 15.88 -9.12 13.98
C TRP A 84 15.35 -10.32 14.79
N VAL A 85 16.02 -10.65 15.91
CA VAL A 85 15.66 -11.77 16.78
C VAL A 85 15.39 -11.26 18.20
N SER A 86 14.12 -11.19 18.59
CA SER A 86 13.65 -10.87 19.95
C SER A 86 12.15 -11.20 20.09
N ASN A 87 11.62 -11.30 21.32
CA ASN A 87 10.18 -11.47 21.52
C ASN A 87 9.35 -10.34 20.86
N LEU A 88 9.88 -9.11 20.86
CA LEU A 88 9.26 -7.98 20.17
C LEU A 88 9.30 -8.12 18.65
N ALA A 89 10.32 -8.80 18.10
CA ALA A 89 10.40 -9.10 16.68
C ALA A 89 9.29 -10.08 16.25
N ASP A 90 8.97 -11.07 17.09
CA ASP A 90 7.89 -12.02 16.85
C ASP A 90 6.51 -11.32 16.85
N GLU A 91 6.28 -10.45 17.84
CA GLU A 91 5.06 -9.62 17.90
C GLU A 91 4.93 -8.69 16.68
N PHE A 92 6.02 -8.03 16.30
CA PHE A 92 6.06 -7.18 15.12
C PHE A 92 5.80 -7.96 13.82
N SER A 93 6.42 -9.13 13.66
CA SER A 93 6.22 -10.01 12.49
C SER A 93 4.75 -10.44 12.36
N ASN A 94 4.12 -10.81 13.48
CA ASN A 94 2.70 -11.15 13.50
C ASN A 94 1.82 -9.95 13.09
N ALA A 95 2.08 -8.76 13.64
CA ALA A 95 1.36 -7.55 13.28
C ALA A 95 1.54 -7.20 11.78
N LEU A 96 2.77 -7.34 11.27
CA LEU A 96 3.08 -7.13 9.85
C LEU A 96 2.28 -8.05 8.93
N GLY A 97 2.12 -9.32 9.31
CA GLY A 97 1.26 -10.28 8.61
C GLY A 97 -0.22 -9.88 8.60
N VAL A 98 -0.74 -9.37 9.72
CA VAL A 98 -2.11 -8.86 9.83
C VAL A 98 -2.32 -7.65 8.91
N HIS A 99 -1.40 -6.69 8.93
CA HIS A 99 -1.48 -5.49 8.09
C HIS A 99 -1.40 -5.82 6.59
N SER A 100 -0.55 -6.76 6.19
CA SER A 100 -0.45 -7.23 4.81
C SER A 100 -1.77 -7.82 4.32
N ARG A 101 -2.40 -8.70 5.11
CA ARG A 101 -3.73 -9.25 4.77
C ARG A 101 -4.81 -8.18 4.70
N MET A 102 -4.80 -7.24 5.65
CA MET A 102 -5.77 -6.16 5.68
C MET A 102 -5.66 -5.28 4.43
N ALA A 103 -4.44 -4.89 4.04
CA ALA A 103 -4.20 -4.10 2.83
C ALA A 103 -4.72 -4.81 1.56
N GLY A 104 -4.42 -6.10 1.40
CA GLY A 104 -4.93 -6.91 0.29
C GLY A 104 -6.46 -6.98 0.27
N ASN A 105 -7.10 -7.19 1.43
CA ASN A 105 -8.55 -7.25 1.53
C ASN A 105 -9.22 -5.91 1.17
N VAL A 106 -8.66 -4.78 1.62
CA VAL A 106 -9.22 -3.45 1.30
C VAL A 106 -9.11 -3.18 -0.20
N ALA A 107 -7.96 -3.47 -0.79
CA ALA A 107 -7.74 -3.24 -2.21
C ALA A 107 -8.61 -4.17 -3.07
N GLY A 108 -8.74 -5.44 -2.69
CA GLY A 108 -9.67 -6.39 -3.32
C GLY A 108 -11.12 -5.92 -3.26
N ALA A 109 -11.60 -5.47 -2.09
CA ALA A 109 -12.96 -4.94 -1.95
C ALA A 109 -13.23 -3.70 -2.83
N CYS A 110 -12.21 -2.86 -3.07
CA CYS A 110 -12.31 -1.74 -4.00
C CYS A 110 -12.54 -2.23 -5.44
N VAL A 111 -11.76 -3.21 -5.89
CA VAL A 111 -11.90 -3.84 -7.21
C VAL A 111 -13.28 -4.48 -7.35
N GLU A 112 -13.73 -5.24 -6.35
CA GLU A 112 -15.06 -5.88 -6.32
C GLU A 112 -16.19 -4.86 -6.44
N THR A 113 -16.06 -3.71 -5.76
CA THR A 113 -17.09 -2.65 -5.80
C THR A 113 -17.19 -2.03 -7.19
N ILE A 114 -16.06 -1.77 -7.85
CA ILE A 114 -16.04 -1.22 -9.21
C ILE A 114 -16.59 -2.25 -10.21
N GLN A 115 -16.20 -3.52 -10.06
CA GLN A 115 -16.71 -4.60 -10.90
C GLN A 115 -18.23 -4.75 -10.76
N ALA A 116 -18.75 -4.74 -9.52
CA ALA A 116 -20.19 -4.80 -9.28
C ALA A 116 -20.95 -3.63 -9.91
N ALA A 117 -20.37 -2.41 -9.89
CA ALA A 117 -20.96 -1.24 -10.54
C ALA A 117 -20.96 -1.37 -12.08
N LEU A 118 -19.94 -1.99 -12.67
CA LEU A 118 -19.88 -2.30 -14.11
C LEU A 118 -20.91 -3.37 -14.51
N ASP A 119 -21.00 -4.45 -13.73
CA ASP A 119 -21.91 -5.56 -13.99
C ASP A 119 -23.36 -5.10 -13.97
N ALA A 120 -23.74 -4.25 -12.99
CA ALA A 120 -25.07 -3.67 -12.89
C ALA A 120 -25.48 -2.80 -14.09
N ARG A 121 -24.52 -2.26 -14.85
CA ARG A 121 -24.79 -1.48 -16.08
C ARG A 121 -24.87 -2.34 -17.33
N GLY A 122 -24.24 -3.51 -17.34
CA GLY A 122 -24.33 -4.46 -18.46
C GLY A 122 -25.75 -4.99 -18.69
N ASP A 123 -26.56 -5.03 -17.63
CA ASP A 123 -27.96 -5.46 -17.69
C ASP A 123 -28.92 -4.41 -18.28
N ASP A 124 -28.53 -3.13 -18.35
CA ASP A 124 -29.41 -2.01 -18.75
C ASP A 124 -29.42 -1.74 -20.27
N GLU A 125 -28.48 -2.30 -21.04
CA GLU A 125 -28.41 -2.13 -22.51
C GLU A 125 -29.40 -3.02 -23.31
N LEU A 126 -30.20 -3.87 -22.66
CA LEU A 126 -31.05 -4.86 -23.34
C LEU A 126 -32.43 -4.36 -23.84
N LEU A 127 -32.76 -3.06 -23.72
CA LEU A 127 -34.10 -2.55 -24.03
C LEU A 127 -34.18 -1.44 -25.09
N GLU A 128 -33.46 -1.56 -26.21
CA GLU A 128 -33.89 -0.89 -27.46
C GLU A 128 -34.88 -1.77 -28.26
N VAL A 129 -36.04 -2.07 -27.67
CA VAL A 129 -37.17 -2.61 -28.44
C VAL A 129 -37.85 -1.45 -29.15
N ARG A 130 -37.50 -1.21 -30.41
CA ARG A 130 -38.25 -0.29 -31.30
C ARG A 130 -39.63 -0.89 -31.63
N PRO A 131 -40.76 -0.26 -31.28
CA PRO A 131 -42.02 -0.56 -31.93
C PRO A 131 -42.13 0.26 -33.23
N ARG A 132 -42.57 -0.41 -34.31
CA ARG A 132 -43.10 0.23 -35.53
C ARG A 132 -44.57 0.56 -35.36
#